data_AF-A0A0F9EDW9-F1
#
_entry.id   AF-A0A0F9EDW9-F1
#
_cell.length_a   1.000
_cell.length_b   1.000
_cell.length_c   1.000
_cell.angle_alpha   90.00
_cell.angle_beta   90.00
_cell.angle_gamma   90.00
#
_symmetry.space_group_name_H-M   'P 1'
#
loop_
_entity.id
_entity.type
_entity.pdbx_description
1 polymer ?
#
loop_
_entity_poly.entity_id
_entity_poly.type
_entity_poly.pdbx_seq_one_letter_code
_entity_poly.pdbx_strand_id
1 'polypeptide(L)'
;FKDKVYWTAICQKQKLSEDFIREFKDKVNWQWISLVQNFSFNFVKEFQDNLNLKKLEEREIIKIKESIVVIEPAENILKSVECQSVNKFEFLDI
;
A
#
# COMPACT_ATOMS: atom_id res chain seq x y z
N PHE A 1 -13.07 -14.16 -34.06
CA PHE A 1 -12.09 -14.44 -33.00
C PHE A 1 -12.82 -14.32 -31.67
N LYS A 2 -12.72 -15.30 -30.78
CA LYS A 2 -13.40 -15.26 -29.47
C LYS A 2 -12.57 -14.33 -28.59
N ASP A 3 -13.03 -13.11 -28.36
CA ASP A 3 -12.31 -11.98 -27.75
C ASP A 3 -11.85 -12.26 -26.31
N LYS A 4 -10.79 -13.04 -26.15
CA LYS A 4 -10.11 -13.21 -24.86
C LYS A 4 -9.10 -12.09 -24.69
N VAL A 5 -9.47 -11.12 -23.88
CA VAL A 5 -8.56 -10.07 -23.41
C VAL A 5 -7.59 -10.69 -22.39
N TYR A 6 -6.29 -10.62 -22.69
CA TYR A 6 -5.24 -11.14 -21.82
C TYR A 6 -4.84 -10.08 -20.76
N TRP A 7 -5.63 -9.99 -19.70
CA TRP A 7 -5.47 -8.99 -18.63
C TRP A 7 -4.08 -8.98 -18.00
N THR A 8 -3.47 -10.14 -17.79
CA THR A 8 -2.10 -10.26 -17.28
C THR A 8 -1.07 -9.56 -18.16
N ALA A 9 -1.15 -9.76 -19.48
CA ALA A 9 -0.22 -9.15 -20.43
C ALA A 9 -0.41 -7.62 -20.48
N ILE A 10 -1.66 -7.16 -20.44
CA ILE A 10 -1.98 -5.72 -20.39
C ILE A 10 -1.40 -5.09 -19.11
N CYS A 11 -1.66 -5.69 -17.94
CA CYS A 11 -1.19 -5.18 -16.65
C CYS A 11 0.34 -5.15 -16.57
N GLN A 12 1.03 -6.11 -17.17
CA GLN A 12 2.49 -6.23 -17.13
C GLN A 12 3.19 -5.29 -18.13
N LYS A 13 2.63 -5.13 -19.33
CA LYS A 13 3.34 -4.51 -20.47
C LYS A 13 2.96 -3.05 -20.73
N GLN A 14 1.78 -2.62 -20.29
CA GLN A 14 1.29 -1.27 -20.55
C GLN A 14 1.34 -0.41 -19.29
N LYS A 15 1.47 0.91 -19.48
CA LYS A 15 1.23 1.88 -18.41
C LYS A 15 -0.27 2.16 -18.36
N LEU A 16 -0.93 1.73 -17.29
CA LEU A 16 -2.36 1.89 -17.11
C LEU A 16 -2.63 3.17 -16.31
N SER A 17 -3.65 3.93 -16.71
CA SER A 17 -4.13 5.06 -15.89
C SER A 17 -4.91 4.53 -14.69
N GLU A 18 -4.94 5.33 -13.62
CA GLU A 18 -5.73 5.00 -12.43
C GLU A 18 -7.21 4.82 -12.75
N ASP A 19 -7.78 5.68 -13.60
CA ASP A 19 -9.19 5.59 -13.99
C ASP A 19 -9.51 4.33 -14.77
N PHE A 20 -8.60 3.90 -15.65
CA PHE A 20 -8.75 2.62 -16.34
C PHE A 20 -8.76 1.45 -15.35
N ILE A 21 -7.88 1.49 -14.34
CA ILE A 21 -7.85 0.44 -13.32
C ILE A 21 -9.13 0.45 -12.49
N ARG A 22 -9.68 1.63 -12.15
CA ARG A 22 -10.98 1.74 -11.47
C ARG A 22 -12.11 1.12 -12.28
N GLU A 23 -12.16 1.42 -13.58
CA GLU A 23 -13.19 0.89 -14.49
C GLU A 23 -13.10 -0.64 -14.63
N PHE A 24 -11.90 -1.20 -14.60
CA PHE A 24 -11.66 -2.63 -14.81
C PHE A 24 -11.15 -3.37 -13.58
N LYS A 25 -11.42 -2.85 -12.37
CA LYS A 25 -10.89 -3.36 -11.10
C LYS A 25 -11.12 -4.86 -10.85
N ASP A 26 -12.22 -5.40 -11.39
CA ASP A 26 -12.61 -6.81 -11.24
C ASP A 26 -11.94 -7.74 -12.27
N LYS A 27 -11.24 -7.18 -13.26
CA LYS A 27 -10.60 -7.93 -14.36
C LYS A 27 -9.08 -7.86 -14.35
N VAL A 28 -8.53 -6.77 -13.83
CA VAL A 28 -7.09 -6.55 -13.77
C VAL A 28 -6.40 -7.52 -12.81
N ASN A 29 -5.12 -7.78 -13.06
CA ASN A 29 -4.30 -8.56 -12.15
C ASN A 29 -3.56 -7.62 -11.18
N TRP A 30 -4.04 -7.56 -9.94
CA TRP A 30 -3.52 -6.71 -8.87
C TRP A 30 -2.06 -6.98 -8.49
N GLN A 31 -1.59 -8.23 -8.64
CA GLN A 31 -0.19 -8.55 -8.40
C GLN A 31 0.72 -7.87 -9.43
N TRP A 32 0.37 -7.96 -10.72
CA TRP A 32 1.12 -7.27 -11.77
C TRP A 32 1.00 -5.76 -11.65
N ILE A 33 -0.19 -5.24 -11.35
CA ILE A 33 -0.43 -3.82 -11.10
C ILE A 33 0.52 -3.30 -10.00
N SER A 34 0.61 -4.00 -8.87
CA SER A 34 1.50 -3.63 -7.76
C SER A 34 3.00 -3.73 -8.12
N LEU A 35 3.35 -4.68 -8.99
CA LEU A 35 4.72 -4.94 -9.40
C LEU A 35 5.26 -3.98 -10.46
N VAL A 36 4.40 -3.37 -11.28
CA VAL A 36 4.87 -2.60 -12.44
C VAL A 36 4.39 -1.16 -12.51
N GLN A 37 3.20 -0.84 -12.00
CA GLN A 37 2.63 0.50 -12.13
C GLN A 37 3.06 1.43 -10.98
N ASN A 38 2.80 2.73 -11.15
CA ASN A 38 3.02 3.79 -10.15
C ASN A 38 1.68 4.45 -9.84
N PHE A 39 1.40 4.71 -8.58
CA PHE A 39 0.10 5.23 -8.12
C PHE A 39 0.24 6.48 -7.27
N SER A 40 -0.77 7.33 -7.30
CA SER A 40 -0.98 8.38 -6.33
C SER A 40 -1.32 7.80 -4.95
N PHE A 41 -1.10 8.60 -3.91
CA PHE A 41 -1.47 8.23 -2.55
C PHE A 41 -2.97 7.91 -2.41
N ASN A 42 -3.83 8.72 -3.04
CA ASN A 42 -5.29 8.53 -2.96
C ASN A 42 -5.71 7.20 -3.57
N PHE A 43 -5.11 6.79 -4.69
CA PHE A 43 -5.37 5.50 -5.31
C PHE A 43 -4.91 4.34 -4.42
N VAL A 44 -3.72 4.45 -3.81
CA VAL A 44 -3.23 3.43 -2.87
C VAL A 44 -4.16 3.30 -1.67
N LYS A 45 -4.62 4.41 -1.12
CA LYS A 45 -5.59 4.43 0.00
C LYS A 45 -6.93 3.79 -0.41
N GLU A 46 -7.41 4.08 -1.61
CA GLU A 46 -8.67 3.55 -2.16
C GLU A 46 -8.61 2.02 -2.37
N PHE A 47 -7.46 1.47 -2.78
CA PHE A 47 -7.29 0.06 -3.15
C PHE A 47 -6.25 -0.68 -2.29
N GLN A 48 -6.01 -0.25 -1.05
CA GLN A 48 -4.98 -0.81 -0.18
C GLN A 48 -5.17 -2.32 0.07
N ASP A 49 -6.42 -2.79 0.11
CA ASP A 49 -6.77 -4.20 0.35
C ASP A 49 -6.52 -5.09 -0.87
N ASN A 50 -6.43 -4.50 -2.06
CA ASN A 50 -6.13 -5.22 -3.31
C ASN A 50 -4.64 -5.19 -3.66
N LEU A 51 -3.95 -4.11 -3.27
CA LEU A 51 -2.56 -3.88 -3.62
C LEU A 51 -1.61 -4.68 -2.72
N ASN A 52 -0.49 -5.11 -3.30
CA ASN A 52 0.62 -5.64 -2.51
C ASN A 52 1.47 -4.47 -2.00
N LEU A 53 1.14 -3.94 -0.82
CA LEU A 53 1.80 -2.78 -0.22
C LEU A 53 3.31 -3.01 0.00
N LYS A 54 3.69 -4.22 0.42
CA LYS A 54 5.10 -4.60 0.58
C LYS A 54 5.88 -4.44 -0.74
N LYS A 55 5.29 -4.84 -1.87
CA LYS A 55 5.89 -4.65 -3.20
C LYS A 55 6.00 -3.19 -3.61
N LEU A 56 5.04 -2.36 -3.22
CA LEU A 56 5.09 -0.92 -3.51
C LEU A 56 6.18 -0.22 -2.69
N GLU A 57 6.35 -0.62 -1.43
CA GLU A 57 7.42 -0.13 -0.54
C GLU A 57 8.82 -0.58 -1.01
N GLU A 58 8.99 -1.85 -1.36
CA GLU A 58 10.26 -2.43 -1.87
C GLU A 58 10.76 -1.70 -3.13
N ARG A 59 9.86 -1.13 -3.93
CA ARG A 59 10.20 -0.46 -5.19
C ARG A 59 10.62 1.00 -5.01
N GLU A 60 10.43 1.60 -3.82
CA GLU A 60 10.69 3.03 -3.53
C GLU A 60 9.99 4.01 -4.50
N ILE A 61 9.02 3.53 -5.30
CA ILE A 61 8.42 4.26 -6.42
C ILE A 61 7.45 5.34 -5.98
N ILE A 62 6.94 5.20 -4.77
CA ILE A 62 6.04 6.18 -4.18
C ILE A 62 6.79 6.67 -2.95
N LYS A 63 6.80 7.98 -2.74
CA LYS A 63 7.09 8.59 -1.44
C LYS A 63 5.98 8.20 -0.43
N ILE A 64 5.59 6.93 -0.33
CA ILE A 64 4.59 6.46 0.64
C ILE A 64 5.11 6.69 2.05
N LYS A 65 6.44 6.63 2.22
CA LYS A 65 7.12 6.98 3.48
C LYS A 65 6.74 8.36 4.00
N GLU A 66 6.53 9.37 3.12
CA GLU A 66 6.16 10.72 3.57
C GLU A 66 4.66 10.85 3.92
N SER A 67 3.80 9.93 3.46
CA SER A 67 2.33 10.02 3.66
C SER A 67 1.75 9.02 4.66
N ILE A 68 2.37 7.85 4.89
CA ILE A 68 1.92 6.89 5.92
C ILE A 68 2.22 7.41 7.33
N VAL A 69 3.28 8.20 7.51
CA VAL A 69 3.65 8.79 8.82
C VAL A 69 2.55 9.71 9.38
N VAL A 70 1.59 10.16 8.56
CA VAL A 70 0.49 11.03 8.99
C VAL A 70 -0.75 10.25 9.44
N ILE A 71 -0.78 8.91 9.30
CA ILE A 71 -1.93 8.07 9.65
C ILE A 71 -1.53 6.99 10.66
N GLU A 72 -0.95 7.36 11.79
CA GLU A 72 -1.20 6.55 12.99
C GLU A 72 -2.59 6.93 13.51
N PRO A 73 -3.61 6.05 13.45
CA PRO A 73 -4.78 6.24 14.28
C PRO A 73 -4.32 6.14 15.73
N ALA A 74 -4.71 7.11 16.56
CA ALA A 74 -4.33 7.20 17.98
C ALA A 74 -4.53 5.89 18.79
N GLU A 75 -5.32 4.95 18.26
CA GLU A 75 -5.56 3.61 18.81
C GLU A 75 -4.34 2.66 18.75
N ASN A 76 -3.39 2.85 17.82
CA ASN A 76 -2.18 2.02 17.74
C ASN A 76 -1.09 2.43 18.75
N ILE A 77 -1.15 3.64 19.32
CA ILE A 77 -0.23 4.07 20.38
C ILE A 77 -0.51 3.26 21.66
N LEU A 78 -1.79 3.05 22.02
CA LEU A 78 -2.18 2.33 23.24
C LEU A 78 -1.68 0.87 23.30
N LYS A 79 -1.76 0.13 22.19
CA LYS A 79 -1.27 -1.27 22.13
C LYS A 79 0.26 -1.37 22.28
N SER A 80 0.99 -0.34 21.87
CA SER A 80 2.45 -0.29 21.97
C SER A 80 2.93 0.07 23.39
N VAL A 81 2.11 0.83 24.15
CA VAL A 81 2.41 1.22 25.53
C VAL A 81 2.16 0.07 26.52
N GLU A 82 1.15 -0.78 26.29
CA GLU A 82 0.85 -1.92 27.18
C GLU A 82 1.90 -3.05 27.12
N CYS A 83 2.67 -3.17 26.04
CA CYS A 83 3.73 -4.19 25.91
C CYS A 83 5.10 -3.75 26.49
N GLN A 84 5.20 -2.54 27.07
CA GLN A 84 6.44 -2.01 27.65
C GLN A 84 6.48 -1.94 29.19
N SER A 85 5.44 -2.43 29.88
CA SER A 85 5.63 -2.80 31.30
C SER A 85 6.23 -4.21 31.32
N VAL A 86 7.53 -4.40 31.56
CA VAL A 86 8.19 -4.23 32.85
C VAL A 86 9.71 -4.06 32.64
N ASN A 87 10.28 -2.99 33.20
CA ASN A 87 11.60 -2.90 33.86
C ASN A 87 11.72 -1.45 34.38
N LYS A 88 11.45 -1.17 35.67
CA LYS A 88 12.38 -1.19 36.82
C LYS A 88 13.71 -0.48 36.52
N PHE A 89 14.08 0.46 37.40
CA PHE A 89 15.20 1.43 37.39
C PHE A 89 14.77 2.81 36.85
N GLU A 90 14.39 3.75 37.73
CA GLU A 90 15.28 4.80 38.30
C GLU A 90 15.84 5.68 37.17
N PHE A 91 15.49 6.95 37.02
CA PHE A 91 15.87 8.03 37.93
C PHE A 91 14.81 9.14 37.98
N LEU A 92 14.39 9.46 39.21
CA LEU A 92 14.29 10.86 39.65
C LEU A 92 15.68 11.47 39.49
N ASP A 93 15.77 12.66 38.90
CA ASP A 93 16.71 13.71 39.33
C ASP A 93 16.47 15.01 38.52
N ILE A 94 15.96 16.01 39.26
CA ILE A 94 15.88 17.46 39.02
C ILE A 94 14.78 17.96 38.07
#